data_AF-A0A2W2EHP3-F1
#
_entry.id   AF-A0A2W2EHP3-F1
#
_cell.length_a   1.000
_cell.length_b   1.000
_cell.length_c   1.000
_cell.angle_alpha   90.00
_cell.angle_beta   90.00
_cell.angle_gamma   90.00
#
_symmetry.space_group_name_H-M   'P 1'
#
loop_
_entity.id
_entity.type
_entity.pdbx_description
1 polymer ?
#
loop_
_entity_poly.entity_id
_entity_poly.type
_entity_poly.pdbx_seq_one_letter_code
_entity_poly.pdbx_strand_id
1 'polypeptide(L)'
;MPSTGDAVVTPAAAERVRVWFPMSGRPASALGMRAEALSPDRVRLPFAPWAALDAAKGDIFRVQREEDGQLWVREKLEASGYCAIRVILAADSPLGPLDVGTEAMWPSGVPTAA
;
A
#
# COMPACT_ATOMS: atom_id res chain seq x y z
N MET A 1 -8.40 12.50 -44.64
CA MET A 1 -7.28 12.47 -43.69
C MET A 1 -7.81 12.88 -42.31
N PRO A 2 -8.25 11.96 -41.44
CA PRO A 2 -8.47 12.28 -40.03
C PRO A 2 -7.18 12.04 -39.23
N SER A 3 -6.88 12.99 -38.36
CA SER A 3 -5.73 13.04 -37.45
C SER A 3 -5.77 11.86 -36.47
N THR A 4 -4.65 11.17 -36.34
CA THR A 4 -4.38 10.15 -35.33
C THR A 4 -4.73 10.69 -33.95
N GLY A 5 -5.81 10.19 -33.37
CA GLY A 5 -6.17 10.47 -31.99
C GLY A 5 -5.08 9.93 -31.07
N ASP A 6 -4.66 10.75 -30.11
CA ASP A 6 -3.90 10.29 -28.94
C ASP A 6 -4.66 9.11 -28.34
N ALA A 7 -4.11 7.92 -28.53
CA ALA A 7 -4.52 6.78 -27.75
C ALA A 7 -4.18 7.13 -26.30
N VAL A 8 -5.21 7.37 -25.50
CA VAL A 8 -5.08 7.25 -24.04
C VAL A 8 -4.56 5.84 -23.82
N VAL A 9 -3.26 5.72 -23.59
CA VAL A 9 -2.65 4.51 -23.09
C VAL A 9 -3.21 4.37 -21.68
N THR A 10 -4.34 3.67 -21.56
CA THR A 10 -4.78 3.13 -20.29
C THR A 10 -3.62 2.26 -19.82
N PRO A 11 -2.91 2.61 -18.73
CA PRO A 11 -1.81 1.78 -18.28
C PRO A 11 -2.40 0.40 -18.03
N ALA A 12 -1.86 -0.61 -18.73
CA ALA A 12 -2.16 -2.01 -18.45
C ALA A 12 -2.09 -2.18 -16.93
N ALA A 13 -3.13 -2.74 -16.33
CA ALA A 13 -3.24 -2.83 -14.88
C ALA A 13 -1.95 -3.47 -14.34
N ALA A 14 -1.09 -2.65 -13.73
CA ALA A 14 0.20 -3.11 -13.23
C ALA A 14 -0.05 -4.31 -12.31
N GLU A 15 0.76 -5.36 -12.46
CA GLU A 15 0.59 -6.57 -11.66
C GLU A 15 0.61 -6.20 -10.18
N ARG A 16 -0.47 -6.50 -9.47
CA ARG A 16 -0.61 -6.17 -8.05
C ARG A 16 -0.15 -7.35 -7.21
N VAL A 17 0.89 -7.13 -6.42
CA VAL A 17 1.43 -8.10 -5.47
C VAL A 17 1.06 -7.72 -4.03
N ARG A 18 1.04 -8.71 -3.13
CA ARG A 18 0.91 -8.47 -1.69
C ARG A 18 2.30 -8.27 -1.09
N VAL A 19 2.48 -7.18 -0.36
CA VAL A 19 3.73 -6.84 0.34
C VAL A 19 3.46 -6.59 1.82
N TRP A 20 4.45 -6.90 2.65
CA TRP A 20 4.37 -6.79 4.10
C TRP A 20 5.37 -5.75 4.61
N PHE A 21 4.86 -4.84 5.42
CA PHE A 21 5.67 -3.87 6.15
C PHE A 21 5.90 -4.39 7.56
N PRO A 22 7.15 -4.40 8.05
CA PRO A 22 7.40 -4.58 9.48
C PRO A 22 6.83 -3.36 10.22
N MET A 23 6.06 -3.59 11.28
CA MET A 23 5.53 -2.52 12.13
C MET A 23 6.20 -2.55 13.49
N SER A 24 6.62 -1.38 13.97
CA SER A 24 7.05 -1.20 15.35
C SER A 24 5.86 -0.74 16.20
N GLY A 25 5.60 -1.45 17.31
CA GLY A 25 4.53 -1.14 18.27
C GLY A 25 3.28 -2.04 18.16
N ARG A 26 2.55 -2.19 19.28
CA ARG A 26 1.27 -2.93 19.37
C ARG A 26 0.16 -2.17 18.61
N PRO A 27 -0.88 -2.82 18.03
CA PRO A 27 -1.32 -4.21 18.22
C PRO A 27 -0.92 -5.22 17.12
N ALA A 28 -0.23 -4.83 16.05
CA ALA A 28 0.15 -5.73 14.96
C ALA A 28 1.64 -5.61 14.63
N SER A 29 2.31 -6.74 14.43
CA SER A 29 3.74 -6.82 14.09
C SER A 29 4.04 -6.58 12.61
N ALA A 30 3.02 -6.66 11.75
CA ALA A 30 3.16 -6.50 10.31
C ALA A 30 1.89 -5.95 9.64
N LEU A 31 2.07 -5.20 8.56
CA LEU A 31 0.98 -4.69 7.71
C LEU A 31 1.10 -5.24 6.30
N GLY A 32 0.14 -6.07 5.90
CA GLY A 32 0.00 -6.53 4.52
C GLY A 32 -0.83 -5.56 3.67
N MET A 33 -0.32 -5.14 2.52
CA MET A 33 -1.04 -4.29 1.57
C MET A 33 -0.76 -4.66 0.11
N ARG A 34 -1.52 -4.09 -0.83
CA ARG A 34 -1.25 -4.24 -2.26
C ARG A 34 -0.23 -3.21 -2.73
N ALA A 35 0.67 -3.66 -3.59
CA ALA A 35 1.63 -2.80 -4.29
C ALA A 35 1.70 -3.19 -5.78
N GLU A 36 2.12 -2.26 -6.62
CA GLU A 36 2.35 -2.49 -8.05
C GLU A 36 3.78 -3.04 -8.22
N ALA A 37 3.93 -4.21 -8.82
CA ALA A 37 5.24 -4.77 -9.13
C ALA A 37 5.90 -3.98 -10.28
N LEU A 38 7.11 -3.48 -10.04
CA LEU A 38 7.93 -2.81 -11.07
C LEU A 38 9.03 -3.75 -11.59
N SER A 39 9.58 -4.57 -10.70
CA SER A 39 10.56 -5.63 -10.97
C SER A 39 10.42 -6.72 -9.90
N PRO A 40 11.12 -7.87 -10.00
CA PRO A 40 11.04 -8.93 -9.00
C PRO A 40 11.37 -8.50 -7.56
N ASP A 41 12.16 -7.43 -7.40
CA ASP A 41 12.64 -6.90 -6.13
C ASP A 41 12.13 -5.48 -5.83
N ARG A 42 11.26 -4.89 -6.67
CA ARG A 42 10.78 -3.51 -6.48
C ARG A 42 9.29 -3.39 -6.66
N VAL A 43 8.69 -2.59 -5.78
CA VAL A 43 7.26 -2.31 -5.80
C VAL A 43 6.99 -0.83 -5.63
N ARG A 44 5.90 -0.34 -6.22
CA ARG A 44 5.36 1.00 -6.01
C ARG A 44 4.08 0.94 -5.19
N LEU A 45 3.93 1.85 -4.23
CA LEU A 45 2.71 1.92 -3.42
C LEU A 45 1.57 2.62 -4.17
N PRO A 46 0.41 1.97 -4.42
CA PRO A 46 -0.73 2.62 -5.07
C PRO A 46 -1.47 3.60 -4.14
N PHE A 47 -1.33 3.45 -2.83
CA PHE A 47 -1.92 4.29 -1.79
C PHE A 47 -1.04 4.32 -0.54
N ALA A 48 -1.27 5.28 0.35
CA ALA A 48 -0.52 5.39 1.60
C ALA A 48 -0.89 4.24 2.56
N PRO A 49 0.08 3.56 3.19
CA PRO A 49 -0.20 2.57 4.22
C PRO A 49 -0.79 3.24 5.47
N TRP A 50 -1.77 2.60 6.10
CA TRP A 50 -2.48 3.20 7.24
C TRP A 50 -1.67 3.20 8.55
N ALA A 51 -0.65 2.34 8.66
CA ALA A 51 0.16 2.19 9.89
C ALA A 51 1.67 2.04 9.65
N ALA A 52 2.14 1.77 8.43
CA ALA A 52 3.57 1.76 8.19
C ALA A 52 4.12 3.18 8.22
N LEU A 53 5.23 3.36 8.94
CA LEU A 53 5.92 4.65 9.03
C LEU A 53 6.84 4.84 7.83
N ASP A 54 7.17 6.10 7.55
CA ASP A 54 8.03 6.49 6.43
C ASP A 54 7.59 5.88 5.10
N ALA A 55 6.29 5.91 4.79
CA ALA A 55 5.76 5.39 3.54
C ALA A 55 4.57 6.22 3.06
N ALA A 56 4.62 6.65 1.80
CA ALA A 56 3.56 7.40 1.15
C ALA A 56 3.11 6.73 -0.16
N LYS A 57 1.95 7.15 -0.66
CA LYS A 57 1.48 6.77 -2.00
C LYS A 57 2.56 7.11 -3.02
N GLY A 58 2.83 6.21 -3.95
CA GLY A 58 3.78 6.41 -5.05
C GLY A 58 5.23 6.11 -4.70
N ASP A 59 5.57 5.95 -3.42
CA ASP A 59 6.92 5.58 -3.00
C ASP A 59 7.31 4.22 -3.59
N ILE A 60 8.60 4.06 -3.90
CA ILE A 60 9.18 2.82 -4.41
C ILE A 60 10.01 2.17 -3.32
N PHE A 61 9.75 0.90 -3.08
CA PHE A 61 10.43 0.10 -2.06
C PHE A 61 11.12 -1.11 -2.67
N ARG A 62 12.26 -1.49 -2.09
CA ARG A 62 12.84 -2.81 -2.29
C ARG A 62 12.08 -3.83 -1.45
N VAL A 63 11.76 -4.96 -2.07
CA VAL A 63 11.14 -6.11 -1.41
C VAL A 63 12.02 -7.34 -1.51
N GLN A 64 11.90 -8.21 -0.52
CA GLN A 64 12.57 -9.50 -0.50
C GLN A 64 11.54 -10.58 -0.16
N ARG A 65 11.59 -11.70 -0.88
CA ARG A 65 10.81 -12.88 -0.52
C ARG A 65 11.51 -13.61 0.64
N GLU A 66 10.79 -13.79 1.74
CA GLU A 66 11.26 -14.53 2.90
C GLU A 66 10.95 -16.04 2.76
N GLU A 67 11.39 -16.85 3.74
CA GLU A 67 11.20 -18.31 3.79
C GLU A 67 9.71 -18.73 3.73
N ASP A 68 8.81 -17.88 4.22
CA ASP A 68 7.36 -18.09 4.18
C ASP A 68 6.73 -17.78 2.80
N GLY A 69 7.54 -17.39 1.81
CA GLY A 69 7.10 -17.02 0.48
C GLY A 69 6.46 -15.64 0.38
N GLN A 70 6.38 -14.88 1.47
CA GLN A 70 5.83 -13.52 1.50
C GLN A 70 6.88 -12.49 1.05
N LEU A 71 6.43 -11.43 0.40
CA LEU A 71 7.28 -10.30 0.02
C LEU A 71 7.30 -9.26 1.15
N TRP A 72 8.46 -9.00 1.71
CA TRP A 72 8.67 -8.06 2.81
C TRP A 72 9.44 -6.83 2.34
N VAL A 73 8.97 -5.66 2.77
CA VAL A 73 9.65 -4.39 2.52
C VAL A 73 10.93 -4.31 3.34
N ARG A 74 12.03 -3.88 2.70
CA ARG A 74 13.34 -3.74 3.33
C ARG A 74 13.81 -2.30 3.44
N GLU A 75 13.70 -1.56 2.35
CA GLU A 75 14.18 -0.19 2.27
C GLU A 75 13.36 0.61 1.26
N LYS A 76 13.25 1.92 1.51
CA LYS A 76 12.73 2.88 0.55
C LYS A 76 13.82 3.21 -0.45
N LEU A 77 13.54 3.04 -1.73
CA LEU A 77 14.46 3.38 -2.82
C LEU A 77 14.20 4.80 -3.33
N GLU A 78 12.93 5.17 -3.50
CA GLU A 78 12.55 6.47 -4.03
C GLU A 78 11.34 7.04 -3.28
N ALA A 79 11.46 8.29 -2.85
CA ALA A 79 10.35 9.04 -2.29
C ALA A 79 9.57 9.73 -3.41
N SER A 80 8.25 9.57 -3.39
CA SER A 80 7.34 10.16 -4.36
C SER A 80 7.14 11.67 -4.21
N GLY A 81 7.56 12.25 -3.09
CA GLY A 81 7.22 13.61 -2.69
C GLY A 81 5.85 13.76 -2.03
N TYR A 82 5.03 12.70 -1.98
CA TYR A 82 3.80 12.71 -1.19
C TYR A 82 4.08 12.58 0.31
N CYS A 83 3.19 13.15 1.11
CA CYS A 83 3.19 13.02 2.56
C CYS A 83 1.95 12.23 3.00
N ALA A 84 2.16 11.16 3.78
CA ALA A 84 1.08 10.41 4.41
C ALA A 84 0.80 10.97 5.81
N ILE A 85 -0.45 11.38 6.06
CA ILE A 85 -0.91 11.89 7.36
C ILE A 85 -1.91 10.89 7.92
N ARG A 86 -1.64 10.39 9.14
CA ARG A 86 -2.56 9.53 9.88
C ARG A 86 -3.41 10.37 10.82
N VAL A 87 -4.73 10.34 10.62
CA VAL A 87 -5.70 11.00 11.49
C VAL A 87 -6.43 9.93 12.31
N ILE A 88 -6.40 10.08 13.64
CA ILE A 88 -7.16 9.23 14.57
C ILE A 88 -8.12 10.16 15.30
N LEU A 89 -9.41 9.91 15.14
CA LEU A 89 -10.43 10.67 15.84
C LEU A 89 -10.73 10.03 17.21
N ALA A 90 -10.97 10.88 18.21
CA ALA A 90 -11.56 10.45 19.46
C ALA A 90 -13.00 9.97 19.22
N ALA A 91 -13.50 9.08 20.10
CA ALA A 91 -14.83 8.49 19.96
C ALA A 91 -15.96 9.54 19.98
N ASP A 92 -15.73 10.67 20.65
CA ASP A 92 -16.63 11.82 20.78
C ASP A 92 -16.29 12.96 19.81
N SER A 93 -15.49 12.70 18.78
CA SER A 93 -15.06 13.73 17.83
C SER A 93 -16.27 14.36 17.11
N PRO A 94 -16.33 15.71 17.03
CA PRO A 94 -17.41 16.42 16.34
C PRO A 94 -17.35 16.25 14.81
N LEU A 95 -16.29 15.63 14.27
CA LEU A 95 -16.13 15.38 12.83
C LEU A 95 -16.93 14.15 12.33
N GLY A 96 -17.58 13.40 13.23
CA GLY A 96 -18.31 12.18 12.88
C GLY A 96 -17.39 11.04 12.41
N PRO A 97 -17.95 9.86 12.06
CA PRO A 97 -17.13 8.77 11.51
C PRO A 97 -16.52 9.20 10.17
N LEU A 98 -15.21 8.97 10.01
CA LEU A 98 -14.53 9.21 8.74
C LEU A 98 -15.02 8.18 7.70
N ASP A 99 -15.50 8.66 6.56
CA ASP A 99 -15.71 7.84 5.36
C ASP A 99 -14.34 7.49 4.75
N VAL A 100 -13.68 6.50 5.35
CA VAL A 100 -12.48 5.91 4.78
C VAL A 100 -12.91 4.97 3.66
N GLY A 101 -12.85 5.48 2.42
CA GLY A 101 -13.20 4.72 1.22
C GLY A 101 -12.71 3.27 1.28
N THR A 102 -13.63 2.34 1.08
CA THR A 102 -13.50 0.88 1.32
C THR A 102 -12.35 0.19 0.58
N GLU A 103 -11.67 0.86 -0.37
CA GLU A 103 -10.59 0.27 -1.17
C GLU A 103 -9.31 -0.07 -0.38
N ALA A 104 -9.07 0.54 0.79
CA ALA A 104 -7.87 0.29 1.59
C ALA A 104 -7.95 -0.99 2.45
N MET A 105 -9.16 -1.49 2.71
CA MET A 105 -9.42 -2.65 3.56
C MET A 105 -9.76 -3.86 2.68
N TRP A 106 -8.74 -4.43 2.04
CA TRP A 106 -8.88 -5.79 1.52
C TRP A 106 -9.13 -6.73 2.70
N PRO A 107 -10.08 -7.69 2.64
CA PRO A 107 -10.32 -8.61 3.74
C PRO A 107 -9.00 -9.32 4.05
N SER A 108 -8.43 -9.00 5.21
CA SER A 108 -7.43 -9.82 5.85
C SER A 108 -8.14 -11.16 6.09
N GLY A 109 -7.96 -12.12 5.18
CA GLY A 109 -8.20 -13.52 5.46
C GLY A 109 -7.26 -13.92 6.58
N VAL A 110 -7.60 -13.52 7.81
CA VAL A 110 -7.10 -14.15 9.02
C VAL A 110 -7.91 -15.45 9.11
N PRO A 111 -7.29 -16.64 9.12
CA PRO A 111 -8.04 -17.82 9.47
C PRO A 111 -8.62 -17.60 10.87
N THR A 112 -9.95 -17.59 10.98
CA THR A 112 -10.62 -17.81 12.26
C THR A 112 -10.12 -19.14 12.77
N ALA A 113 -9.33 -19.11 13.84
CA ALA A 113 -9.06 -20.30 14.62
C ALA A 113 -10.42 -20.82 15.12
N ALA A 114 -10.76 -22.03 14.68
CA ALA A 114 -11.87 -22.82 15.21
C ALA A 114 -11.49 -23.44 16.56
#